data_AF-A0A7X8IMQ2-F1
#
_entry.id   AF-A0A7X8IMQ2-F1
#
_cell.length_a   1.000
_cell.length_b   1.000
_cell.length_c   1.000
_cell.angle_alpha   90.00
_cell.angle_beta   90.00
_cell.angle_gamma   90.00
#
_symmetry.space_group_name_H-M   'P 1'
#
loop_
_entity.id
_entity.type
_entity.pdbx_description
1 polymer ?
#
loop_
_entity_poly.entity_id
_entity_poly.type
_entity_poly.pdbx_seq_one_letter_code
_entity_poly.pdbx_strand_id
1 'polypeptide(L)'
;MKKNNNWNLLWNPFIRVAGWQAFGVGIIIVLISAVLASYGNLAFDGAIDAHFGDNITIAQSLLVTGISLLSVVLSMYVIGLIISKNFRFVDILGTMTLARAPFLILAVLSLFATSPDVEQVLQNPMIVLDYPSFLV
;
A
#
# COMPACT_ATOMS: atom_id res chain seq x y z
N MET A 1 -24.92 14.98 25.85
CA MET A 1 -23.54 15.10 25.33
C MET A 1 -23.35 14.10 24.19
N LYS A 2 -23.10 14.56 22.96
CA LYS A 2 -22.74 13.67 21.84
C LYS A 2 -21.35 13.09 22.15
N LYS A 3 -21.27 11.78 22.42
CA LYS A 3 -20.00 11.09 22.61
C LYS A 3 -19.28 11.10 21.26
N ASN A 4 -18.24 11.93 21.09
CA ASN A 4 -17.40 11.91 19.90
C ASN A 4 -16.63 10.59 19.88
N ASN A 5 -17.21 9.57 19.24
CA ASN A 5 -16.58 8.26 19.14
C ASN A 5 -15.53 8.32 18.01
N ASN A 6 -14.33 8.78 18.36
CA ASN A 6 -13.21 8.90 17.42
C ASN A 6 -12.74 7.54 16.87
N TRP A 7 -13.20 6.43 17.45
CA TRP A 7 -13.00 5.07 16.93
C TRP A 7 -13.53 4.88 15.50
N ASN A 8 -14.55 5.62 15.08
CA ASN A 8 -15.08 5.51 13.73
C ASN A 8 -14.07 5.91 12.65
N LEU A 9 -13.07 6.75 12.98
CA LEU A 9 -12.01 7.16 12.04
C LEU A 9 -11.04 6.02 11.72
N LEU A 10 -10.82 5.10 12.65
CA LEU A 10 -9.95 3.93 12.43
C LEU A 10 -10.63 2.90 11.53
N TRP A 11 -11.94 2.70 11.69
CA TRP A 11 -12.69 1.70 10.93
C TRP A 11 -13.20 2.20 9.59
N ASN A 12 -13.55 3.48 9.47
CA ASN A 12 -14.00 4.09 8.23
C ASN A 12 -13.63 5.58 8.17
N PRO A 13 -12.39 5.90 7.76
CA PRO A 13 -11.93 7.30 7.68
C PRO A 13 -12.72 8.12 6.65
N PHE A 14 -13.34 7.47 5.67
CA PHE A 14 -14.06 8.11 4.57
C PHE A 14 -15.39 8.78 4.99
N ILE A 15 -15.86 8.53 6.21
CA ILE A 15 -17.00 9.26 6.79
C ILE A 15 -16.66 10.74 7.00
N ARG A 16 -15.38 11.07 7.22
CA ARG A 16 -14.93 12.44 7.54
C ARG A 16 -13.94 13.01 6.52
N VAL A 17 -13.23 12.15 5.79
CA VAL A 17 -12.14 12.56 4.91
C VAL A 17 -12.42 12.06 3.49
N ALA A 18 -12.58 12.98 2.53
CA ALA A 18 -12.85 12.66 1.13
C ALA A 18 -12.20 13.69 0.18
N GLY A 19 -12.12 13.37 -1.12
CA GLY A 19 -11.59 14.26 -2.14
C GLY A 19 -10.14 14.69 -1.86
N TRP A 20 -9.86 15.99 -1.97
CA TRP A 20 -8.51 16.54 -1.79
C TRP A 20 -7.90 16.29 -0.42
N GLN A 21 -8.73 16.24 0.64
CA GLN A 21 -8.25 15.95 2.00
C GLN A 21 -7.75 14.51 2.10
N ALA A 22 -8.50 13.56 1.52
CA ALA A 22 -8.10 12.15 1.48
C ALA A 22 -6.84 11.97 0.62
N PHE A 23 -6.77 12.65 -0.52
CA PHE A 23 -5.57 12.63 -1.36
C PHE A 23 -4.33 13.15 -0.63
N GLY A 24 -4.43 14.32 0.03
CA GLY A 24 -3.29 14.93 0.73
C GLY A 24 -2.73 14.06 1.85
N VAL A 25 -3.60 13.46 2.67
CA VAL A 25 -3.16 12.54 3.73
C VAL A 25 -2.65 11.23 3.12
N GLY A 26 -3.38 10.68 2.15
CA GLY A 26 -3.05 9.41 1.51
C GLY A 26 -1.70 9.45 0.81
N ILE A 27 -1.39 10.52 0.07
CA ILE A 27 -0.15 10.59 -0.71
C ILE A 27 1.08 10.67 0.19
N ILE A 28 0.98 11.36 1.33
CA ILE A 28 2.04 11.37 2.34
C ILE A 28 2.28 9.95 2.85
N ILE A 29 1.22 9.23 3.19
CA ILE A 29 1.34 7.84 3.66
C ILE A 29 1.93 6.94 2.57
N VAL A 30 1.45 7.03 1.32
CA VAL A 30 1.96 6.23 0.19
C VAL A 30 3.45 6.47 -0.03
N LEU A 31 3.91 7.73 0.01
CA LEU A 31 5.32 8.06 -0.17
C LEU A 31 6.19 7.50 0.97
N ILE A 32 5.73 7.65 2.23
CA ILE A 32 6.43 7.07 3.39
C ILE A 32 6.48 5.54 3.27
N SER A 33 5.36 4.89 2.94
CA SER A 33 5.28 3.44 2.76
C SER A 33 6.23 2.95 1.68
N ALA A 34 6.27 3.58 0.51
CA ALA A 34 7.16 3.17 -0.59
C ALA A 34 8.65 3.31 -0.21
N VAL A 35 9.02 4.39 0.48
CA VAL A 35 10.40 4.58 0.97
C VAL A 35 10.76 3.50 1.99
N LEU A 36 9.91 3.27 3.00
CA LEU A 36 10.15 2.23 4.01
C LEU A 36 10.23 0.83 3.38
N ALA A 37 9.31 0.51 2.47
CA ALA A 37 9.27 -0.77 1.79
C ALA A 37 10.57 -1.06 1.02
N SER A 38 11.19 -0.04 0.40
CA SER A 38 12.47 -0.21 -0.29
C SER A 38 13.61 -0.65 0.64
N TYR A 39 13.64 -0.18 1.88
CA TYR A 39 14.63 -0.63 2.87
C TYR A 39 14.40 -2.09 3.31
N GLY A 40 13.16 -2.57 3.24
CA GLY A 40 12.80 -3.96 3.52
C GLY A 40 12.70 -4.83 2.26
N ASN A 41 13.22 -4.37 1.12
CA ASN A 41 13.13 -5.06 -0.18
C ASN A 41 11.70 -5.52 -0.55
N LEU A 42 10.69 -4.73 -0.18
CA LEU A 42 9.29 -4.97 -0.49
C LEU A 42 8.83 -4.01 -1.60
N ALA A 43 8.11 -4.52 -2.61
CA ALA A 43 7.47 -3.73 -3.66
C ALA A 43 5.94 -3.85 -3.58
N PHE A 44 5.25 -2.74 -3.83
CA PHE A 44 3.79 -2.68 -3.92
C PHE A 44 3.34 -2.65 -5.39
N ASP A 45 3.39 -3.79 -6.08
CA ASP A 45 3.23 -3.92 -7.53
C ASP A 45 1.81 -4.29 -8.01
N GLY A 46 0.84 -4.39 -7.09
CA GLY A 46 -0.56 -4.65 -7.43
C GLY A 46 -1.56 -3.87 -6.59
N ALA A 47 -2.85 -4.06 -6.87
CA ALA A 47 -3.93 -3.29 -6.26
C ALA A 47 -4.00 -3.49 -4.72
N ILE A 48 -3.91 -4.75 -4.30
CA ILE A 48 -3.81 -5.17 -2.89
C ILE A 48 -2.75 -6.27 -2.85
N ASP A 49 -1.52 -5.90 -3.19
CA ASP A 49 -0.44 -6.86 -3.42
C ASP A 49 0.91 -6.27 -2.99
N ALA A 50 1.77 -7.14 -2.48
CA ALA A 50 3.10 -6.79 -2.02
C ALA A 50 4.04 -7.99 -2.18
N HIS A 51 5.19 -7.78 -2.80
CA HIS A 51 6.14 -8.83 -3.10
C HIS A 51 7.54 -8.45 -2.62
N PHE A 52 8.21 -9.38 -1.93
CA PHE A 52 9.63 -9.26 -1.66
C PHE A 52 10.43 -9.51 -2.94
N GLY A 53 11.44 -8.66 -3.16
CA GLY A 53 12.41 -8.83 -4.23
C GLY A 53 13.83 -8.66 -3.70
N ASP A 54 14.79 -8.55 -4.60
CA ASP A 54 16.18 -8.30 -4.24
C ASP A 54 16.61 -6.89 -4.66
N ASN A 55 17.30 -6.18 -3.76
CA ASN A 55 17.92 -4.88 -4.02
C ASN A 55 16.94 -3.83 -4.59
N ILE A 56 15.76 -3.71 -4.00
CA ILE A 56 14.75 -2.75 -4.45
C ILE A 56 15.19 -1.33 -4.12
N THR A 57 15.48 -0.54 -5.14
CA THR A 57 15.85 0.87 -4.95
C THR A 57 14.62 1.72 -4.58
N ILE A 58 14.85 2.83 -3.86
CA ILE A 58 13.79 3.82 -3.53
C ILE A 58 13.06 4.27 -4.81
N ALA A 59 13.80 4.52 -5.90
CA ALA A 59 13.24 4.97 -7.16
C ALA A 59 12.31 3.90 -7.79
N GLN A 60 12.72 2.64 -7.79
CA GLN A 60 11.88 1.53 -8.26
C GLN A 60 10.63 1.37 -7.39
N SER A 61 10.77 1.40 -6.05
CA SER A 61 9.63 1.28 -5.14
C SER A 61 8.61 2.40 -5.36
N LEU A 62 9.06 3.65 -5.50
CA LEU A 62 8.18 4.79 -5.78
C LEU A 62 7.50 4.67 -7.15
N LEU A 63 8.24 4.27 -8.19
CA LEU A 63 7.69 4.10 -9.55
C LEU A 63 6.62 3.01 -9.58
N VAL A 64 6.93 1.83 -9.05
CA VAL A 64 6.02 0.68 -9.03
C VAL A 64 4.77 0.99 -8.21
N THR A 65 4.94 1.56 -7.01
CA THR A 65 3.82 1.98 -6.16
C THR A 65 2.96 3.05 -6.86
N GLY A 66 3.59 4.00 -7.55
CA GLY A 66 2.90 5.04 -8.31
C GLY A 66 2.09 4.49 -9.49
N ILE A 67 2.68 3.60 -10.28
CA ILE A 67 2.01 2.91 -11.39
C ILE A 67 0.84 2.07 -10.88
N SER A 68 1.04 1.35 -9.77
CA SER A 68 0.02 0.52 -9.13
C SER A 68 -1.16 1.36 -8.62
N LEU A 69 -0.87 2.49 -7.94
CA LEU A 69 -1.90 3.42 -7.49
C LEU A 69 -2.67 4.03 -8.67
N LEU A 70 -1.97 4.52 -9.69
CA LEU A 70 -2.61 5.12 -10.87
C LEU A 70 -3.47 4.11 -11.62
N SER A 71 -3.01 2.87 -11.76
CA SER A 71 -3.78 1.79 -12.38
C SER A 71 -5.13 1.60 -11.67
N VAL A 72 -5.13 1.50 -10.33
CA VAL A 72 -6.37 1.35 -9.54
C VAL A 72 -7.25 2.60 -9.65
N VAL A 73 -6.68 3.80 -9.55
CA VAL A 73 -7.42 5.07 -9.69
C VAL A 73 -8.14 5.14 -11.03
N LEU A 74 -7.44 4.82 -12.12
CA LEU A 74 -8.00 4.87 -13.47
C LEU A 74 -9.06 3.80 -13.68
N SER A 75 -8.82 2.56 -13.25
CA SER A 75 -9.82 1.48 -13.32
C SER A 75 -11.09 1.84 -12.57
N MET A 76 -10.96 2.36 -11.34
CA MET A 76 -12.11 2.75 -10.52
C MET A 76 -12.81 4.00 -11.06
N TYR A 77 -12.07 4.92 -11.67
CA TYR A 77 -12.66 6.08 -12.34
C TYR A 77 -13.52 5.65 -13.53
N VAL A 78 -13.03 4.74 -14.39
CA VAL A 78 -13.80 4.19 -15.52
C VAL A 78 -15.06 3.48 -15.04
N ILE A 79 -14.96 2.64 -14.00
CA ILE A 79 -16.12 1.99 -13.40
C ILE A 79 -17.11 3.03 -12.86
N GLY A 80 -16.62 4.07 -12.19
CA GLY A 80 -17.42 5.19 -11.69
C GLY A 80 -18.20 5.88 -12.81
N LEU A 81 -17.60 6.11 -13.97
CA LEU A 81 -18.25 6.72 -15.14
C LEU A 81 -19.41 5.87 -15.69
N ILE A 82 -19.34 4.54 -15.53
CA ILE A 82 -20.38 3.62 -16.01
C ILE A 82 -21.54 3.54 -15.02
N ILE A 83 -21.24 3.47 -13.72
CA ILE A 83 -22.22 3.14 -12.68
C ILE A 83 -22.85 4.38 -12.06
N SER A 84 -22.08 5.44 -11.86
CA SER A 84 -22.47 6.60 -11.05
C SER A 84 -22.71 7.85 -11.90
N LYS A 85 -23.67 8.66 -11.46
CA LYS A 85 -23.91 10.00 -12.01
C LYS A 85 -23.43 11.02 -10.97
N ASN A 86 -22.70 12.04 -11.42
CA ASN A 86 -22.25 13.18 -10.62
C ASN A 86 -21.23 12.84 -9.51
N PHE A 87 -20.07 12.30 -9.88
CA PHE A 87 -18.91 12.19 -8.99
C PHE A 87 -17.73 12.95 -9.60
N ARG A 88 -16.76 13.36 -8.78
CA ARG A 88 -15.56 14.06 -9.24
C ARG A 88 -14.39 13.08 -9.28
N PHE A 89 -13.47 13.29 -10.22
CA PHE A 89 -12.22 12.51 -10.29
C PHE A 89 -11.47 12.49 -8.95
N VAL A 90 -11.41 13.64 -8.26
CA VAL A 90 -10.74 13.77 -6.96
C VAL A 90 -11.34 12.86 -5.87
N ASP A 91 -12.63 12.54 -5.95
CA ASP A 91 -13.27 11.68 -4.97
C ASP A 91 -12.75 10.24 -5.10
N ILE A 92 -12.49 9.77 -6.32
CA ILE A 92 -11.83 8.48 -6.58
C ILE A 92 -10.34 8.56 -6.25
N LEU A 93 -9.63 9.57 -6.76
CA LEU A 93 -8.19 9.76 -6.52
C LEU A 93 -7.87 9.77 -5.02
N GLY A 94 -8.60 10.57 -4.25
CA GLY A 94 -8.40 10.69 -2.81
C GLY A 94 -8.72 9.40 -2.06
N THR A 95 -9.84 8.75 -2.41
CA THR A 95 -10.25 7.50 -1.76
C THR A 95 -9.25 6.39 -2.02
N MET A 96 -8.83 6.18 -3.27
CA MET A 96 -7.89 5.12 -3.64
C MET A 96 -6.48 5.37 -3.09
N THR A 97 -6.06 6.64 -3.00
CA THR A 97 -4.77 6.99 -2.40
C THR A 97 -4.78 6.73 -0.90
N LEU A 98 -5.82 7.19 -0.17
CA LEU A 98 -5.91 6.96 1.27
C LEU A 98 -6.18 5.48 1.62
N ALA A 99 -6.84 4.73 0.74
CA ALA A 99 -7.06 3.28 0.91
C ALA A 99 -5.76 2.48 0.96
N ARG A 100 -4.64 3.03 0.50
CA ARG A 100 -3.29 2.44 0.65
C ARG A 100 -2.71 2.61 2.05
N ALA A 101 -3.35 3.33 2.97
CA ALA A 101 -2.83 3.55 4.31
C ALA A 101 -2.42 2.27 5.07
N PRO A 102 -3.15 1.13 4.98
CA PRO A 102 -2.73 -0.12 5.60
C PRO A 102 -1.37 -0.65 5.11
N PHE A 103 -0.93 -0.27 3.90
CA PHE A 103 0.38 -0.70 3.37
C PHE A 103 1.54 -0.13 4.17
N LEU A 104 1.33 0.94 4.93
CA LEU A 104 2.34 1.45 5.86
C LEU A 104 2.72 0.41 6.91
N ILE A 105 1.77 -0.42 7.34
CA ILE A 105 2.04 -1.51 8.29
C ILE A 105 2.95 -2.54 7.62
N LEU A 106 2.63 -2.96 6.39
CA LEU A 106 3.47 -3.89 5.63
C LEU A 106 4.89 -3.34 5.39
N ALA A 107 4.99 -2.06 5.05
CA ALA A 107 6.28 -1.39 4.84
C ALA A 107 7.14 -1.29 6.12
N VAL A 108 6.51 -1.19 7.30
CA VAL A 108 7.24 -1.22 8.58
C VAL A 108 7.64 -2.66 8.92
N LEU A 109 6.76 -3.63 8.69
CA LEU A 109 7.05 -5.04 8.94
C LEU A 109 8.16 -5.57 8.03
N SER A 110 8.25 -5.11 6.78
CA SER A 110 9.29 -5.55 5.84
C SER A 110 10.70 -5.20 6.30
N LEU A 111 10.88 -4.17 7.14
CA LEU A 111 12.18 -3.84 7.74
C LEU A 111 12.73 -4.95 8.65
N PHE A 112 11.86 -5.84 9.11
CA PHE A 112 12.18 -6.95 10.00
C PHE A 112 12.00 -8.32 9.32
N ALA A 113 11.46 -8.36 8.11
CA ALA A 113 11.26 -9.57 7.33
C ALA A 113 12.56 -9.93 6.60
N THR A 114 13.39 -10.76 7.23
CA THR A 114 14.59 -11.31 6.58
C THR A 114 14.21 -12.51 5.73
N SER A 115 14.94 -12.70 4.62
CA SER A 115 14.81 -13.85 3.74
C SER A 115 16.15 -14.60 3.65
N PRO A 116 16.15 -15.93 3.46
CA PRO A 116 17.36 -16.69 3.21
C PRO A 116 17.94 -16.34 1.84
N ASP A 117 19.27 -16.40 1.72
CA ASP A 117 19.91 -16.26 0.41
C ASP A 117 19.56 -17.43 -0.50
N VAL A 118 19.50 -17.19 -1.81
CA VAL A 118 19.19 -18.24 -2.81
C VAL A 118 20.14 -19.44 -2.68
N GLU A 119 21.42 -19.21 -2.38
CA GLU A 119 22.39 -20.28 -2.14
C GLU A 119 22.00 -21.18 -0.95
N GLN A 120 21.47 -20.59 0.12
CA GLN A 120 21.01 -21.33 1.30
C GLN A 120 19.76 -22.15 0.98
N VAL A 121 18.84 -21.58 0.20
CA VAL A 121 17.63 -22.28 -0.27
C VAL A 121 17.98 -23.44 -1.19
N LEU A 122 18.98 -23.29 -2.07
CA LEU A 122 19.43 -24.37 -2.95
C LEU A 122 20.05 -25.54 -2.18
N GLN A 123 20.74 -25.27 -1.06
CA GLN A 123 21.31 -26.30 -0.19
C GLN A 123 20.25 -26.98 0.67
N ASN A 124 19.29 -26.21 1.19
CA ASN A 124 18.18 -26.71 1.99
C ASN A 124 16.91 -25.91 1.72
N PRO A 125 16.00 -26.38 0.85
CA PRO A 125 14.77 -25.65 0.52
C PRO A 125 13.86 -25.41 1.74
N MET A 126 13.95 -26.26 2.77
CA MET A 126 13.14 -26.13 3.98
C MET A 126 13.58 -24.97 4.88
N ILE A 127 14.75 -24.37 4.64
CA ILE A 127 15.27 -23.25 5.42
C ILE A 127 14.33 -22.03 5.37
N VAL A 128 13.51 -21.91 4.32
CA VAL A 128 12.53 -20.82 4.18
C VAL A 128 11.56 -20.78 5.37
N LEU A 129 11.21 -21.93 5.96
CA LEU A 129 10.31 -22.00 7.12
C LEU A 129 10.90 -21.37 8.39
N ASP A 130 12.22 -21.20 8.46
CA ASP A 130 12.91 -20.64 9.61
C ASP A 130 12.98 -19.10 9.54
N TYR A 131 12.56 -18.50 8.41
CA TYR A 131 12.67 -17.07 8.17
C TYR A 131 11.32 -16.35 8.33
N PRO A 132 11.31 -15.12 8.89
CA PRO A 132 10.08 -14.35 9.06
C PRO A 132 9.35 -14.04 7.76
N SER A 133 10.07 -13.94 6.63
CA SER A 133 9.48 -13.66 5.32
C SER A 133 8.54 -14.75 4.82
N PHE A 134 8.59 -15.97 5.36
CA PHE A 134 7.59 -17.00 5.04
C PHE A 134 6.18 -16.66 5.52
N LEU A 135 6.06 -15.86 6.58
CA LEU A 135 4.77 -15.49 7.18
C LEU A 135 4.15 -14.24 6.55
N VAL A 136 4.88 -13.53 5.69
CA VAL A 136 4.52 -12.21 5.17
C VAL A 136 4.19 -12.29 3.68
#